data_AF-A0A0N5A1S4-F1
#
_entry.id   AF-A0A0N5A1S4-F1
#
_cell.length_a   1.000
_cell.length_b   1.000
_cell.length_c   1.000
_cell.angle_alpha   90.00
_cell.angle_beta   90.00
_cell.angle_gamma   90.00
#
_symmetry.space_group_name_H-M   'P 1'
#
loop_
_entity.id
_entity.type
_entity.pdbx_description
1 polymer ?
#
loop_
_entity_poly.entity_id
_entity_poly.type
_entity_poly.pdbx_seq_one_letter_code
_entity_poly.pdbx_strand_id
1 'polypeptide(L)'
;MIISDFLKCITQATVVIPLSFFGDSYFQGYKESFIFRILCEMDTFGYQVGINLLLSFTIIKTMLIFFPKKFEKIYIHILIVISWLYGVFVILLHLYLQVHKTYSSTKLSLHFIYLNGIDNTIKWLNYTLIINDNIPLLIFAMYLALFIKFRYKNNKMLSKRINLVRSSTWFQHNNKVNCENSSKALKTQLTYEMIIKHQNIYFQLRILFQGFILAFVQVLETMGQLHGLKIQEAVGNDKAIYWLIFLNCFTIFHNCFSGISLFLCITPARTFLKKFFNKFF
;
A
#
# COMPACT_ATOMS: atom_id res chain seq x y z
N MET A 1 -2.67 -3.08 7.14
CA MET A 1 -2.96 -3.21 5.70
C MET A 1 -3.88 -4.39 5.48
N ILE A 2 -3.42 -5.65 5.57
CA ILE A 2 -4.27 -6.84 5.33
C ILE A 2 -5.63 -6.80 6.05
N ILE A 3 -5.66 -6.48 7.36
CA ILE A 3 -6.93 -6.37 8.11
C ILE A 3 -7.82 -5.25 7.53
N SER A 4 -7.23 -4.11 7.19
CA SER A 4 -7.92 -2.99 6.55
C SER A 4 -8.54 -3.38 5.21
N ASP A 5 -7.80 -4.15 4.41
CA ASP A 5 -8.26 -4.62 3.12
C ASP A 5 -9.35 -5.69 3.26
N PHE A 6 -9.24 -6.54 4.30
CA PHE A 6 -10.28 -7.51 4.64
C PHE A 6 -11.61 -6.84 4.98
N LEU A 7 -11.61 -5.72 5.72
CA LEU A 7 -12.82 -4.95 6.00
C LEU A 7 -13.47 -4.40 4.72
N LYS A 8 -12.67 -3.88 3.78
CA LYS A 8 -13.17 -3.48 2.45
C LYS A 8 -13.74 -4.68 1.69
N CYS A 9 -13.02 -5.81 1.66
CA CYS A 9 -13.48 -7.04 1.00
C CYS A 9 -14.80 -7.56 1.56
N ILE A 10 -15.01 -7.51 2.88
CA ILE A 10 -16.30 -7.86 3.50
C ILE A 10 -17.40 -6.99 2.91
N THR A 11 -17.19 -5.68 2.84
CA THR A 11 -18.18 -4.74 2.27
C THR A 11 -18.46 -5.06 0.81
N GLN A 12 -17.41 -5.32 0.01
CA GLN A 12 -17.57 -5.70 -1.39
C GLN A 12 -18.41 -6.98 -1.54
N ALA A 13 -18.12 -8.00 -0.74
CA ALA A 13 -18.80 -9.30 -0.80
C ALA A 13 -20.25 -9.27 -0.28
N THR A 14 -20.53 -8.44 0.73
CA THR A 14 -21.84 -8.44 1.43
C THR A 14 -22.77 -7.30 1.01
N VAL A 15 -22.23 -6.24 0.42
CA VAL A 15 -23.01 -5.05 0.02
C VAL A 15 -22.92 -4.86 -1.49
N VAL A 16 -21.72 -4.64 -2.03
CA VAL A 16 -21.55 -4.21 -3.42
C VAL A 16 -21.96 -5.29 -4.40
N ILE A 17 -21.41 -6.50 -4.28
CA ILE A 17 -21.69 -7.61 -5.21
C ILE A 17 -23.19 -7.96 -5.20
N PRO A 18 -23.83 -8.27 -4.06
CA PRO A 18 -25.25 -8.64 -4.05
C PRO A 18 -26.16 -7.54 -4.64
N LEU A 19 -25.96 -6.28 -4.24
CA LEU A 19 -26.79 -5.18 -4.73
C LEU A 19 -26.54 -4.84 -6.21
N SER A 20 -25.35 -5.14 -6.74
CA SER A 20 -25.07 -5.00 -8.17
C SER A 20 -25.87 -5.99 -9.02
N PHE A 21 -26.02 -7.23 -8.55
CA PHE A 21 -26.65 -8.31 -9.33
C PHE A 21 -28.18 -8.34 -9.19
N PHE A 22 -28.69 -8.11 -7.99
CA PHE A 22 -30.12 -8.27 -7.70
C PHE A 22 -30.90 -6.95 -7.69
N GLY A 23 -30.20 -5.81 -7.61
CA GLY A 23 -30.83 -4.49 -7.56
C GLY A 23 -31.46 -4.14 -6.21
N ASP A 24 -32.01 -2.92 -6.14
CA ASP A 24 -32.45 -2.31 -4.87
C ASP A 24 -33.75 -2.89 -4.33
N SER A 25 -34.67 -3.32 -5.20
CA SER A 25 -36.01 -3.80 -4.83
C SER A 25 -35.98 -5.05 -3.96
N TYR A 26 -35.04 -5.95 -4.20
CA TYR A 26 -34.91 -7.21 -3.44
C TYR A 26 -34.30 -7.01 -2.04
N PHE A 27 -33.63 -5.89 -1.79
CA PHE A 27 -32.81 -5.66 -0.59
C PHE A 27 -33.23 -4.44 0.23
N GLN A 28 -34.44 -3.92 0.06
CA GLN A 28 -34.89 -2.70 0.76
C GLN A 28 -34.79 -2.83 2.29
N GLY A 29 -35.33 -3.92 2.87
CA GLY A 29 -35.23 -4.16 4.32
C GLY A 29 -33.79 -4.36 4.81
N TYR A 30 -32.90 -4.89 3.96
CA TYR A 30 -31.48 -4.98 4.27
C TYR A 30 -30.81 -3.60 4.30
N LYS A 31 -31.09 -2.72 3.32
CA LYS A 31 -30.56 -1.35 3.28
C LYS A 31 -30.96 -0.50 4.48
N GLU A 32 -32.15 -0.74 5.02
CA GLU A 32 -32.64 -0.04 6.22
C GLU A 32 -31.99 -0.55 7.51
N SER A 33 -31.42 -1.76 7.49
CA SER A 33 -30.82 -2.39 8.66
C SER A 33 -29.57 -1.67 9.17
N PHE A 34 -29.34 -1.78 10.48
CA PHE A 34 -28.12 -1.29 11.12
C PHE A 34 -26.85 -2.02 10.62
N ILE A 35 -26.96 -3.32 10.32
CA ILE A 35 -25.86 -4.15 9.82
C ILE A 35 -25.35 -3.61 8.48
N PHE A 36 -26.25 -3.27 7.56
CA PHE A 36 -25.89 -2.67 6.28
C PHE A 36 -25.08 -1.39 6.45
N ARG A 37 -25.50 -0.51 7.38
CA ARG A 37 -24.78 0.75 7.67
C ARG A 37 -23.37 0.49 8.20
N ILE A 38 -23.22 -0.46 9.13
CA ILE A 38 -21.88 -0.85 9.62
C ILE A 38 -21.01 -1.35 8.47
N LEU A 39 -21.54 -2.24 7.63
CA LEU A 39 -20.79 -2.79 6.51
C LEU A 39 -20.36 -1.70 5.53
N CYS A 40 -21.24 -0.75 5.19
CA CYS A 40 -20.86 0.39 4.36
C CYS A 40 -19.75 1.24 5.00
N GLU A 41 -19.80 1.50 6.30
CA GLU A 41 -18.75 2.27 6.99
C GLU A 41 -17.44 1.48 7.18
N MET A 42 -17.48 0.14 7.18
CA MET A 42 -16.26 -0.69 7.18
C MET A 42 -15.40 -0.44 5.93
N ASP A 43 -16.01 -0.14 4.79
CA ASP A 43 -15.28 0.25 3.58
C ASP A 43 -14.56 1.59 3.75
N THR A 44 -15.25 2.62 4.30
CA THR A 44 -14.63 3.92 4.61
C THR A 44 -13.49 3.75 5.61
N PHE A 45 -13.74 3.05 6.71
CA PHE A 45 -12.77 2.82 7.76
C PHE A 45 -11.56 2.04 7.23
N GLY A 46 -11.80 0.96 6.50
CA GLY A 46 -10.77 0.13 5.87
C GLY A 46 -9.95 0.90 4.83
N TYR A 47 -10.56 1.80 4.07
CA TYR A 47 -9.85 2.68 3.15
C TYR A 47 -8.94 3.68 3.90
N GLN A 48 -9.50 4.40 4.88
CA GLN A 48 -8.77 5.43 5.64
C GLN A 48 -7.61 4.84 6.45
N VAL A 49 -7.82 3.71 7.12
CA VAL A 49 -6.74 3.01 7.84
C VAL A 49 -5.70 2.47 6.85
N GLY A 50 -6.15 1.95 5.70
CA GLY A 50 -5.28 1.36 4.68
C GLY A 50 -4.28 2.37 4.12
N ILE A 51 -4.78 3.53 3.67
CA ILE A 51 -3.95 4.59 3.10
C ILE A 51 -3.01 5.21 4.13
N ASN A 52 -3.46 5.41 5.38
CA ASN A 52 -2.61 5.95 6.45
C ASN A 52 -1.54 4.96 6.90
N LEU A 53 -1.82 3.65 6.90
CA LEU A 53 -0.80 2.63 7.15
C LEU A 53 0.24 2.59 6.02
N LEU A 54 -0.18 2.78 4.76
CA LEU A 54 0.75 2.88 3.63
C LEU A 54 1.62 4.14 3.75
N LEU A 55 1.04 5.29 4.10
CA LEU A 55 1.79 6.53 4.37
C LEU A 55 2.79 6.33 5.51
N SER A 56 2.35 5.76 6.63
CA SER A 56 3.19 5.44 7.79
C SER A 56 4.37 4.53 7.40
N PHE A 57 4.10 3.50 6.59
CA PHE A 57 5.15 2.62 6.08
C PHE A 57 6.17 3.38 5.22
N THR A 58 5.71 4.28 4.34
CA THR A 58 6.58 5.14 3.52
C THR A 58 7.42 6.11 4.36
N ILE A 59 6.84 6.70 5.42
CA ILE A 59 7.56 7.56 6.36
C ILE A 59 8.67 6.76 7.06
N ILE A 60 8.35 5.56 7.57
CA ILE A 60 9.34 4.67 8.21
C ILE A 60 10.49 4.36 7.24
N LYS A 61 10.20 4.05 5.97
CA LYS A 61 11.25 3.78 4.97
C LYS A 61 12.09 5.02 4.69
N THR A 62 11.46 6.18 4.63
CA THR A 62 12.16 7.47 4.51
C THR A 62 13.11 7.68 5.68
N MET A 63 12.63 7.52 6.92
CA MET A 63 13.46 7.65 8.11
C MET A 63 14.64 6.67 8.12
N LEU A 64 14.41 5.40 7.78
CA LEU A 64 15.47 4.38 7.71
C LEU A 64 16.55 4.69 6.66
N ILE A 65 16.16 5.25 5.51
CA ILE A 65 17.09 5.55 4.41
C ILE A 65 17.85 6.85 4.65
N PHE A 66 17.18 7.87 5.17
CA PHE A 66 17.74 9.22 5.36
C PHE A 66 18.40 9.39 6.73
N PHE A 67 17.85 8.79 7.79
CA PHE A 67 18.25 9.01 9.18
C PHE A 67 18.44 7.69 9.97
N PRO A 68 19.27 6.74 9.50
CA PRO A 68 19.36 5.40 10.08
C PRO A 68 19.79 5.39 11.56
N LYS A 69 20.55 6.38 12.03
CA LYS A 69 21.05 6.46 13.41
C LYS A 69 19.99 6.92 14.43
N LYS A 70 18.94 7.61 13.97
CA LYS A 70 17.89 8.18 14.83
C LYS A 70 16.62 7.33 14.89
N PHE A 71 16.59 6.22 14.16
CA PHE A 71 15.39 5.42 14.03
C PHE A 71 15.26 4.43 15.19
N GLU A 72 14.16 4.56 15.93
CA GLU A 72 13.79 3.63 16.99
C GLU A 72 12.58 2.79 16.58
N LYS A 73 12.54 1.52 17.03
CA LYS A 73 11.45 0.59 16.69
C LYS A 73 10.09 1.03 17.26
N ILE A 74 10.07 1.85 18.31
CA ILE A 74 8.84 2.35 18.93
C ILE A 74 8.00 3.18 17.96
N TYR A 75 8.65 3.93 17.05
CA TYR A 75 7.96 4.75 16.06
C TYR A 75 7.05 3.94 15.12
N ILE A 76 7.40 2.68 14.84
CA ILE A 76 6.56 1.79 14.03
C ILE A 76 5.21 1.57 14.70
N HIS A 77 5.22 1.27 16.01
CA HIS A 77 4.02 0.96 16.77
C HIS A 77 3.14 2.22 16.92
N ILE A 78 3.76 3.36 17.22
CA ILE A 78 3.07 4.65 17.34
C ILE A 78 2.34 4.99 16.03
N LEU A 79 3.03 4.91 14.88
CA LEU A 79 2.42 5.25 13.58
C LEU A 79 1.28 4.29 13.20
N ILE A 80 1.39 3.01 13.54
CA ILE A 80 0.29 2.06 13.37
C ILE A 80 -0.91 2.52 14.19
N VAL A 81 -0.75 2.76 15.49
CA VAL A 81 -1.84 3.19 16.38
C VAL A 81 -2.50 4.48 15.87
N ILE A 82 -1.70 5.48 15.48
CA ILE A 82 -2.20 6.75 14.91
C ILE A 82 -3.05 6.50 13.66
N SER A 83 -2.62 5.60 12.77
CA SER A 83 -3.37 5.29 11.55
C SER A 83 -4.76 4.71 11.84
N TRP A 84 -4.87 3.86 12.87
CA TRP A 84 -6.15 3.29 13.30
C TRP A 84 -7.04 4.32 14.00
N LEU A 85 -6.47 5.12 14.91
CA LEU A 85 -7.21 6.18 15.60
C LEU A 85 -7.77 7.21 14.61
N TYR A 86 -7.02 7.54 13.56
CA TYR A 86 -7.50 8.42 12.50
C TYR A 86 -8.72 7.82 11.78
N GLY A 87 -8.70 6.52 11.45
CA GLY A 87 -9.86 5.84 10.87
C GLY A 87 -11.09 5.94 11.77
N VAL A 88 -10.92 5.70 13.07
CA VAL A 88 -12.02 5.80 14.05
C VAL A 88 -12.55 7.22 14.12
N PHE A 89 -11.65 8.21 14.16
CA PHE A 89 -12.00 9.62 14.17
C PHE A 89 -12.86 10.02 12.95
N VAL A 90 -12.49 9.56 11.75
CA VAL A 90 -13.28 9.83 10.52
C VAL A 90 -14.70 9.26 10.65
N ILE A 91 -14.86 8.03 11.14
CA ILE A 91 -16.18 7.42 11.34
C ILE A 91 -17.01 8.16 12.40
N LEU A 92 -16.40 8.53 13.52
CA LEU A 92 -17.07 9.34 14.55
C LEU A 92 -17.54 10.68 14.00
N LEU A 93 -16.73 11.30 13.14
CA LEU A 93 -17.10 12.56 12.51
C LEU A 93 -18.22 12.39 11.47
N HIS A 94 -18.23 11.29 10.71
CA HIS A 94 -19.37 10.95 9.84
C HIS A 94 -20.66 10.79 10.65
N LEU A 95 -20.61 10.08 11.78
CA LEU A 95 -21.76 9.93 12.68
C LEU A 95 -22.22 11.27 13.24
N TYR A 96 -21.30 12.12 13.69
CA TYR A 96 -21.60 13.46 14.20
C TYR A 96 -22.25 14.37 13.15
N LEU A 97 -21.73 14.35 11.92
CA LEU A 97 -22.25 15.14 10.80
C LEU A 97 -23.46 14.50 10.10
N GLN A 98 -23.94 13.35 10.61
CA GLN A 98 -25.05 12.57 10.01
C GLN A 98 -24.81 12.27 8.52
N VAL A 99 -23.55 11.95 8.19
CA VAL A 99 -23.13 11.46 6.88
C VAL A 99 -23.21 9.94 6.93
N HIS A 100 -23.92 9.35 5.97
CA HIS A 100 -24.09 7.91 5.86
C HIS A 100 -23.65 7.45 4.48
N LYS A 101 -22.80 6.43 4.45
CA LYS A 101 -22.45 5.76 3.20
C LYS A 101 -23.54 4.78 2.80
N THR A 102 -24.00 4.87 1.55
CA THR A 102 -25.00 3.97 0.98
C THR A 102 -24.57 3.50 -0.41
N TYR A 103 -25.16 2.40 -0.87
CA TYR A 103 -24.89 1.85 -2.19
C TYR A 103 -26.01 2.21 -3.16
N SER A 104 -25.63 2.75 -4.32
CA SER A 104 -26.52 2.99 -5.46
C SER A 104 -26.28 1.94 -6.53
N SER A 105 -27.30 1.15 -6.85
CA SER A 105 -27.25 0.17 -7.95
C SER A 105 -27.18 0.84 -9.33
N THR A 106 -27.76 2.02 -9.50
CA THR A 106 -27.69 2.78 -10.76
C THR A 106 -26.28 3.30 -11.03
N LYS A 107 -25.57 3.78 -10.00
CA LYS A 107 -24.17 4.23 -10.10
C LYS A 107 -23.16 3.12 -9.86
N LEU A 108 -23.63 1.91 -9.55
CA LEU A 108 -22.84 0.75 -9.12
C LEU A 108 -21.72 1.12 -8.12
N SER A 109 -21.99 2.03 -7.19
CA SER A 109 -20.96 2.59 -6.31
C SER A 109 -21.51 2.99 -4.95
N LEU A 110 -20.61 2.94 -3.96
CA LEU A 110 -20.85 3.52 -2.66
C LEU A 110 -20.69 5.04 -2.73
N HIS A 111 -21.65 5.76 -2.16
CA HIS A 111 -21.64 7.22 -2.11
C HIS A 111 -22.13 7.70 -0.75
N PHE A 112 -21.81 8.93 -0.40
CA PHE A 112 -22.23 9.54 0.85
C PHE A 112 -23.57 10.28 0.65
N ILE A 113 -24.53 10.00 1.53
CA ILE A 113 -25.78 10.74 1.68
C ILE A 113 -25.70 11.50 3.01
N TYR A 114 -26.15 12.75 3.01
CA TYR A 114 -26.21 13.59 4.21
C TYR A 114 -27.63 14.10 4.40
N LEU A 115 -28.15 13.97 5.63
CA LEU A 115 -29.55 14.30 5.96
C LEU A 115 -29.74 15.81 6.18
N ASN A 116 -28.72 16.49 6.68
CA ASN A 116 -28.75 17.93 6.90
C ASN A 116 -27.71 18.56 5.97
N GLY A 117 -28.17 19.29 4.95
CA GLY A 117 -27.36 20.06 4.00
C GLY A 117 -26.64 21.26 4.63
N ILE A 118 -26.08 21.07 5.83
CA ILE A 118 -25.31 22.08 6.54
C ILE A 118 -24.02 22.30 5.76
N ASP A 119 -23.67 23.56 5.49
CA ASP A 119 -22.44 23.95 4.77
C ASP A 119 -21.18 23.25 5.30
N ASN A 120 -21.14 22.98 6.61
CA ASN A 120 -20.03 22.28 7.26
C ASN A 120 -19.86 20.84 6.77
N THR A 121 -20.94 20.12 6.46
CA THR A 121 -20.88 18.75 5.95
C THR A 121 -20.28 18.70 4.55
N ILE A 122 -20.69 19.64 3.68
CA ILE A 122 -20.14 19.76 2.32
C ILE A 122 -18.66 20.14 2.38
N LYS A 123 -18.29 21.11 3.23
CA LYS A 123 -16.88 21.49 3.46
C LYS A 123 -16.04 20.31 3.93
N TRP A 124 -16.55 19.51 4.88
CA TRP A 124 -15.87 18.31 5.36
C TRP A 124 -15.67 17.27 4.24
N LEU A 125 -16.73 16.95 3.48
CA LEU A 125 -16.64 16.00 2.38
C LEU A 125 -15.61 16.44 1.34
N ASN A 126 -15.64 17.71 0.92
CA ASN A 126 -14.65 18.27 0.00
C ASN A 126 -13.23 18.20 0.55
N TYR A 127 -13.04 18.50 1.84
CA TYR A 127 -11.73 18.35 2.49
C TYR A 127 -11.24 16.90 2.48
N THR A 128 -12.09 15.94 2.81
CA THR A 128 -11.71 14.51 2.77
C THR A 128 -11.40 14.04 1.36
N LEU A 129 -12.13 14.50 0.35
CA LEU A 129 -11.84 14.19 -1.06
C LEU A 129 -10.44 14.71 -1.44
N ILE A 130 -10.16 15.98 -1.17
CA ILE A 130 -8.84 16.57 -1.43
C ILE A 130 -7.72 15.79 -0.74
N ILE A 131 -7.91 15.38 0.52
CA ILE A 131 -6.92 14.58 1.23
C ILE A 131 -6.74 13.21 0.59
N ASN A 132 -7.83 12.51 0.34
CA ASN A 132 -7.82 11.16 -0.23
C ASN A 132 -7.20 11.14 -1.64
N ASP A 133 -7.31 12.23 -2.39
CA ASP A 133 -6.71 12.37 -3.72
C ASP A 133 -5.20 12.67 -3.64
N ASN A 134 -4.79 13.52 -2.69
CA ASN A 134 -3.41 13.98 -2.60
C ASN A 134 -2.48 13.01 -1.84
N ILE A 135 -2.98 12.27 -0.84
CA ILE A 135 -2.14 11.33 -0.09
C ILE A 135 -1.55 10.23 -0.99
N PRO A 136 -2.28 9.54 -1.88
CA PRO A 136 -1.71 8.53 -2.78
C PRO A 136 -0.59 9.09 -3.66
N LEU A 137 -0.79 10.30 -4.20
CA LEU A 137 0.20 10.99 -5.02
C LEU A 137 1.46 11.32 -4.21
N LEU A 138 1.29 11.81 -2.98
CA LEU A 138 2.39 12.07 -2.05
C LEU A 138 3.18 10.78 -1.75
N ILE A 139 2.48 9.69 -1.40
CA ILE A 139 3.10 8.38 -1.14
C ILE A 139 3.89 7.91 -2.36
N PHE A 140 3.31 8.01 -3.57
CA PHE A 140 3.97 7.63 -4.81
C PHE A 140 5.23 8.45 -5.07
N ALA A 141 5.15 9.77 -4.93
CA ALA A 141 6.29 10.68 -5.10
C ALA A 141 7.41 10.38 -4.08
N MET A 142 7.05 10.09 -2.81
CA MET A 142 8.01 9.68 -1.79
C MET A 142 8.70 8.37 -2.15
N TYR A 143 7.98 7.36 -2.65
CA TYR A 143 8.60 6.11 -3.11
C TYR A 143 9.53 6.30 -4.30
N LEU A 144 9.15 7.15 -5.26
CA LEU A 144 10.00 7.49 -6.40
C LEU A 144 11.32 8.12 -5.92
N ALA A 145 11.24 9.08 -5.00
CA ALA A 145 12.41 9.71 -4.39
C ALA A 145 13.28 8.70 -3.61
N LEU A 146 12.66 7.78 -2.85
CA LEU A 146 13.37 6.72 -2.14
C LEU A 146 14.10 5.78 -3.10
N PHE A 147 13.47 5.41 -4.22
CA PHE A 147 14.05 4.52 -5.21
C PHE A 147 15.27 5.15 -5.89
N ILE A 148 15.15 6.42 -6.32
CA ILE A 148 16.25 7.20 -6.91
C ILE A 148 17.42 7.29 -5.92
N LYS A 149 17.15 7.68 -4.68
CA LYS A 149 18.19 7.81 -3.66
C LYS A 149 18.86 6.48 -3.33
N PHE A 150 18.09 5.40 -3.23
CA PHE A 150 18.60 4.07 -2.94
C PHE A 150 19.52 3.57 -4.06
N ARG A 151 19.11 3.73 -5.32
CA ARG A 151 19.94 3.43 -6.51
C ARG A 151 21.24 4.22 -6.50
N TYR A 152 21.18 5.53 -6.27
CA TYR A 152 22.37 6.39 -6.22
C TYR A 152 23.36 5.97 -5.12
N LYS A 153 22.85 5.71 -3.90
CA LYS A 153 23.67 5.27 -2.76
C LYS A 153 24.36 3.93 -3.05
N ASN A 154 23.67 2.98 -3.67
CA ASN A 154 24.23 1.67 -3.97
C ASN A 154 25.30 1.74 -5.07
N ASN A 155 25.07 2.51 -6.14
CA ASN A 155 26.06 2.72 -7.19
C ASN A 155 27.35 3.35 -6.64
N LYS A 156 27.22 4.33 -5.73
CA LYS A 156 28.37 4.96 -5.05
C LYS A 156 29.09 4.01 -4.11
N MET A 157 28.38 3.10 -3.43
CA MET A 157 29.04 2.07 -2.61
C MET A 157 29.75 1.03 -3.46
N LEU A 158 29.17 0.63 -4.60
CA LEU A 158 29.76 -0.34 -5.52
C LEU A 158 31.05 0.21 -6.13
N SER A 159 31.06 1.45 -6.60
CA SER A 159 32.26 2.08 -7.17
C SER A 159 33.41 2.17 -6.16
N LYS A 160 33.12 2.59 -4.92
CA LYS A 160 34.12 2.61 -3.83
C LYS A 160 34.71 1.22 -3.55
N ARG A 161 33.88 0.17 -3.61
CA ARG A 161 34.33 -1.21 -3.37
C ARG A 161 35.19 -1.76 -4.49
N ILE A 162 34.80 -1.52 -5.74
CA ILE A 162 35.61 -1.91 -6.90
C ILE A 162 37.00 -1.24 -6.81
N ASN A 163 37.05 0.04 -6.43
CA ASN A 163 38.32 0.74 -6.23
C ASN A 163 39.15 0.16 -5.08
N LEU A 164 38.53 -0.20 -3.95
CA LEU A 164 39.21 -0.86 -2.82
C LEU A 164 39.79 -2.22 -3.22
N VAL A 165 39.00 -3.07 -3.89
CA VAL A 165 39.48 -4.38 -4.37
C VAL A 165 40.64 -4.18 -5.34
N ARG A 166 40.52 -3.25 -6.29
CA ARG A 166 41.58 -2.95 -7.27
C ARG A 166 42.87 -2.43 -6.60
N SER A 167 42.76 -1.62 -5.55
CA SER A 167 43.94 -1.20 -4.78
C SER A 167 44.58 -2.37 -4.03
N SER A 168 43.78 -3.27 -3.44
CA SER A 168 44.30 -4.42 -2.69
C SER A 168 44.99 -5.45 -3.58
N THR A 169 44.51 -5.65 -4.81
CA THR A 169 45.15 -6.55 -5.79
C THR A 169 46.44 -5.96 -6.33
N TRP A 170 46.51 -4.63 -6.51
CA TRP A 170 47.76 -3.93 -6.85
C TRP A 170 48.82 -4.08 -5.77
N PHE A 171 48.46 -3.90 -4.49
CA PHE A 171 49.40 -4.08 -3.38
C PHE A 171 49.90 -5.53 -3.25
N GLN A 172 49.06 -6.53 -3.50
CA GLN A 172 49.48 -7.94 -3.49
C GLN A 172 50.41 -8.31 -4.65
N HIS A 173 50.24 -7.70 -5.83
CA HIS A 173 51.10 -8.00 -6.97
C HIS A 173 52.53 -7.44 -6.79
N ASN A 174 52.68 -6.33 -6.07
CA ASN A 174 53.98 -5.70 -5.82
C ASN A 174 54.74 -6.31 -4.63
N ASN A 175 54.05 -6.94 -3.67
CA ASN A 175 54.65 -7.58 -2.50
C ASN A 175 54.50 -9.11 -2.58
N LYS A 176 55.36 -9.78 -3.35
CA LYS A 176 55.55 -11.25 -3.31
C LYS A 176 56.18 -11.66 -1.97
N VAL A 177 55.39 -11.72 -0.90
CA VAL A 177 55.86 -12.22 0.41
C VAL A 177 54.87 -13.25 0.97
N ASN A 178 55.37 -14.48 1.15
CA ASN A 178 54.93 -15.70 1.86
C ASN A 178 53.65 -15.74 2.76
N CYS A 179 52.58 -15.01 2.45
CA CYS A 179 51.33 -14.99 3.23
C CYS A 179 50.14 -15.70 2.53
N GLU A 180 50.37 -16.83 1.86
CA GLU A 180 49.30 -17.51 1.08
C GLU A 180 48.11 -17.98 1.92
N ASN A 181 48.34 -18.47 3.15
CA ASN A 181 47.25 -18.99 3.99
C ASN A 181 46.42 -17.87 4.65
N SER A 182 47.06 -16.79 5.10
CA SER A 182 46.38 -15.59 5.61
C SER A 182 45.57 -14.87 4.51
N SER A 183 46.12 -14.83 3.29
CA SER A 183 45.47 -14.25 2.12
C SER A 183 44.20 -15.01 1.70
N LYS A 184 44.18 -16.34 1.80
CA LYS A 184 43.00 -17.16 1.50
C LYS A 184 41.87 -16.95 2.51
N ALA A 185 42.16 -16.96 3.82
CA ALA A 185 41.15 -16.73 4.86
C ALA A 185 40.50 -15.35 4.74
N LEU A 186 41.30 -14.29 4.51
CA LEU A 186 40.83 -12.93 4.33
C LEU A 186 39.94 -12.78 3.08
N LYS A 187 40.32 -13.42 1.96
CA LYS A 187 39.49 -13.42 0.73
C LYS A 187 38.15 -14.10 0.97
N THR A 188 38.10 -15.22 1.68
CA THR A 188 36.85 -15.91 2.01
C THR A 188 35.94 -15.06 2.88
N GLN A 189 36.49 -14.40 3.92
CA GLN A 189 35.73 -13.50 4.79
C GLN A 189 35.16 -12.30 4.03
N LEU A 190 35.98 -11.62 3.21
CA LEU A 190 35.53 -10.50 2.36
C LEU A 190 34.43 -10.93 1.39
N THR A 191 34.56 -12.12 0.79
CA THR A 191 33.54 -12.66 -0.12
C THR A 191 32.22 -12.92 0.60
N TYR A 192 32.28 -13.51 1.79
CA TYR A 192 31.09 -13.75 2.61
C TYR A 192 30.38 -12.44 3.02
N GLU A 193 31.13 -11.44 3.49
CA GLU A 193 30.56 -10.11 3.82
C GLU A 193 29.95 -9.41 2.61
N MET A 194 30.56 -9.57 1.42
CA MET A 194 30.00 -9.06 0.17
C MET A 194 28.67 -9.74 -0.17
N ILE A 195 28.59 -11.07 -0.05
CA ILE A 195 27.37 -11.84 -0.30
C ILE A 195 26.23 -11.40 0.63
N ILE A 196 26.49 -11.32 1.94
CA ILE A 196 25.47 -10.88 2.92
C ILE A 196 24.98 -9.47 2.60
N LYS A 197 25.88 -8.54 2.35
CA LYS A 197 25.47 -7.15 2.07
C LYS A 197 24.69 -7.05 0.76
N HIS A 198 25.08 -7.83 -0.26
CA HIS A 198 24.36 -7.91 -1.51
C HIS A 198 22.94 -8.44 -1.28
N GLN A 199 22.77 -9.54 -0.54
CA GLN A 199 21.44 -10.05 -0.17
C GLN A 199 20.58 -9.00 0.55
N ASN A 200 21.15 -8.26 1.50
CA ASN A 200 20.45 -7.18 2.20
C ASN A 200 20.01 -6.04 1.27
N ILE A 201 20.84 -5.66 0.29
CA ILE A 201 20.48 -4.65 -0.70
C ILE A 201 19.30 -5.12 -1.57
N TYR A 202 19.33 -6.37 -2.05
CA TYR A 202 18.25 -6.92 -2.87
C TYR A 202 16.95 -7.03 -2.08
N PHE A 203 17.03 -7.42 -0.81
CA PHE A 203 15.87 -7.46 0.08
C PHE A 203 15.25 -6.06 0.26
N GLN A 204 16.08 -5.04 0.50
CA GLN A 204 15.60 -3.65 0.60
C GLN A 204 14.99 -3.14 -0.71
N LEU A 205 15.60 -3.46 -1.85
CA LEU A 205 15.09 -3.10 -3.17
C LEU A 205 13.70 -3.71 -3.40
N ARG A 206 13.52 -5.00 -3.05
CA ARG A 206 12.23 -5.70 -3.19
C ARG A 206 11.15 -5.06 -2.34
N ILE A 207 11.46 -4.68 -1.11
CA ILE A 207 10.49 -4.00 -0.24
C ILE A 207 10.13 -2.61 -0.78
N LEU A 208 11.11 -1.85 -1.27
CA LEU A 208 10.85 -0.53 -1.88
C LEU A 208 10.00 -0.68 -3.14
N PHE A 209 10.29 -1.69 -3.97
CA PHE A 209 9.51 -1.99 -5.16
C PHE A 209 8.09 -2.42 -4.83
N GLN A 210 7.90 -3.26 -3.81
CA GLN A 210 6.57 -3.63 -3.31
C GLN A 210 5.76 -2.40 -2.90
N GLY A 211 6.36 -1.52 -2.08
CA GLY A 211 5.71 -0.28 -1.66
C GLY A 211 5.39 0.67 -2.81
N PHE A 212 6.30 0.78 -3.79
CA PHE A 212 6.09 1.55 -5.01
C PHE A 212 4.90 1.02 -5.82
N ILE A 213 4.79 -0.29 -6.03
CA ILE A 213 3.65 -0.86 -6.76
C ILE A 213 2.36 -0.63 -5.98
N LEU A 214 2.35 -0.83 -4.66
CA LEU A 214 1.16 -0.56 -3.84
C LEU A 214 0.69 0.89 -3.96
N ALA A 215 1.63 1.84 -3.89
CA ALA A 215 1.33 3.26 -4.07
C ALA A 215 0.81 3.56 -5.48
N PHE A 216 1.40 2.95 -6.50
CA PHE A 216 0.97 3.12 -7.89
C PHE A 216 -0.46 2.59 -8.12
N VAL A 217 -0.76 1.38 -7.65
CA VAL A 217 -2.11 0.81 -7.75
C VAL A 217 -3.12 1.66 -6.97
N GLN A 218 -2.75 2.16 -5.80
CA GLN A 218 -3.59 3.08 -5.02
C GLN A 218 -3.90 4.37 -5.78
N VAL A 219 -2.93 4.95 -6.49
CA VAL A 219 -3.14 6.13 -7.35
C VAL A 219 -4.09 5.81 -8.51
N LEU A 220 -3.92 4.65 -9.16
CA LEU A 220 -4.82 4.24 -10.24
C LEU A 220 -6.26 4.07 -9.76
N GLU A 221 -6.46 3.47 -8.57
CA GLU A 221 -7.78 3.33 -7.96
C GLU A 221 -8.42 4.68 -7.69
N THR A 222 -7.71 5.60 -7.01
CA THR A 222 -8.27 6.91 -6.67
C THR A 222 -8.55 7.75 -7.91
N MET A 223 -7.67 7.71 -8.91
CA MET A 223 -7.90 8.41 -10.19
C MET A 223 -9.10 7.82 -10.95
N GLY A 224 -9.24 6.49 -10.95
CA GLY A 224 -10.39 5.82 -11.57
C GLY A 224 -11.72 6.18 -10.91
N GLN A 225 -11.73 6.32 -9.58
CA GLN A 225 -12.91 6.74 -8.82
C GLN A 225 -13.22 8.23 -9.01
N LEU A 226 -12.22 9.11 -8.87
CA LEU A 226 -12.38 10.57 -8.97
C LEU A 226 -12.80 11.02 -10.37
N HIS A 227 -12.16 10.46 -11.40
CA HIS A 227 -12.46 10.82 -12.79
C HIS A 227 -13.51 9.92 -13.42
N GLY A 228 -14.14 9.03 -12.64
CA GLY A 228 -15.12 8.07 -13.12
C GLY A 228 -16.27 8.71 -13.90
N LEU A 229 -16.83 9.83 -13.41
CA LEU A 229 -17.91 10.55 -14.10
C LEU A 229 -17.46 11.10 -15.47
N LYS A 230 -16.29 11.74 -15.53
CA LYS A 230 -15.74 12.25 -16.81
C LYS A 230 -15.46 11.13 -17.80
N ILE A 231 -14.99 9.99 -17.30
CA ILE A 231 -14.72 8.81 -18.14
C ILE A 231 -16.05 8.22 -18.64
N GLN A 232 -17.09 8.16 -17.81
CA GLN A 232 -18.43 7.74 -18.23
C GLN A 232 -19.00 8.66 -19.31
N GLU A 233 -18.89 9.98 -19.13
CA GLU A 233 -19.30 10.97 -20.14
C GLU A 233 -18.55 10.78 -21.46
N ALA A 234 -17.23 10.53 -21.41
CA ALA A 234 -16.41 10.32 -22.61
C ALA A 234 -16.70 8.99 -23.34
N VAL A 235 -17.04 7.94 -22.59
CA VAL A 235 -17.31 6.60 -23.12
C VAL A 235 -18.75 6.46 -23.64
N GLY A 236 -19.66 7.33 -23.19
CA GLY A 236 -21.08 7.34 -23.53
C GLY A 236 -21.94 6.50 -22.59
N ASN A 237 -23.20 6.90 -22.41
CA ASN A 237 -24.12 6.32 -21.43
C ASN A 237 -24.32 4.80 -21.62
N ASP A 238 -24.40 4.33 -22.86
CA ASP A 238 -24.61 2.91 -23.19
C ASP A 238 -23.46 2.01 -22.69
N LYS A 239 -22.27 2.60 -22.47
CA LYS A 239 -21.06 1.90 -22.05
C LYS A 239 -20.62 2.24 -20.62
N ALA A 240 -21.26 3.20 -19.97
CA ALA A 240 -20.94 3.64 -18.61
C ALA A 240 -21.03 2.48 -17.59
N ILE A 241 -21.95 1.53 -17.80
CA ILE A 241 -22.10 0.36 -16.93
C ILE A 241 -20.87 -0.57 -16.96
N TYR A 242 -20.24 -0.76 -18.13
CA TYR A 242 -19.04 -1.59 -18.24
C TYR A 242 -17.84 -0.94 -17.53
N TRP A 243 -17.73 0.38 -17.60
CA TRP A 243 -16.71 1.13 -16.85
C TRP A 243 -16.88 0.96 -15.34
N LEU A 244 -18.11 1.05 -14.85
CA LEU A 244 -18.42 0.84 -13.43
C LEU A 244 -18.13 -0.58 -12.95
N ILE A 245 -18.49 -1.59 -13.75
CA ILE A 245 -18.14 -3.00 -13.47
C ILE A 245 -16.63 -3.16 -13.40
N PHE A 246 -15.90 -2.62 -14.37
CA PHE A 246 -14.44 -2.65 -14.38
C PHE A 246 -13.85 -2.01 -13.11
N LEU A 247 -14.34 -0.84 -12.70
CA LEU A 247 -13.86 -0.14 -11.52
C LEU A 247 -14.12 -0.94 -10.22
N ASN A 248 -15.27 -1.58 -10.09
CA ASN A 248 -15.57 -2.46 -8.94
C ASN A 248 -14.66 -3.70 -8.92
N CYS A 249 -14.49 -4.37 -10.08
CA CYS A 249 -13.55 -5.48 -10.19
C CYS A 249 -12.11 -5.06 -9.84
N PHE A 250 -11.69 -3.89 -10.31
CA PHE A 250 -10.39 -3.32 -10.00
C PHE A 250 -10.22 -3.02 -8.51
N THR A 251 -11.24 -2.45 -7.86
CA THR A 251 -11.27 -2.18 -6.41
C THR A 251 -11.15 -3.48 -5.61
N ILE A 252 -11.90 -4.52 -5.98
CA ILE A 252 -11.81 -5.84 -5.33
C ILE A 252 -10.42 -6.44 -5.50
N PHE A 253 -9.87 -6.41 -6.73
CA PHE A 253 -8.53 -6.89 -7.00
C PHE A 253 -7.48 -6.13 -6.17
N HIS A 254 -7.60 -4.81 -6.11
CA HIS A 254 -6.70 -3.96 -5.33
C HIS A 254 -6.74 -4.29 -3.83
N ASN A 255 -7.92 -4.52 -3.26
CA ASN A 255 -8.04 -4.95 -1.86
C ASN A 255 -7.30 -6.28 -1.60
N CYS A 256 -7.31 -7.21 -2.56
CA CYS A 256 -6.53 -8.45 -2.45
C CYS A 256 -5.02 -8.25 -2.71
N PHE A 257 -4.65 -7.18 -3.41
CA PHE A 257 -3.30 -6.96 -3.93
C PHE A 257 -2.26 -6.78 -2.82
N SER A 258 -2.63 -6.18 -1.68
CA SER A 258 -1.70 -6.00 -0.56
C SER A 258 -1.16 -7.34 -0.03
N GLY A 259 -2.03 -8.33 0.16
CA GLY A 259 -1.67 -9.69 0.56
C GLY A 259 -0.86 -10.39 -0.51
N ILE A 260 -1.29 -10.31 -1.78
CA ILE A 260 -0.58 -10.92 -2.92
C ILE A 260 0.85 -10.36 -3.03
N SER A 261 1.01 -9.04 -2.94
CA SER A 261 2.30 -8.35 -3.04
C SER A 261 3.29 -8.82 -1.97
N LEU A 262 2.81 -9.13 -0.77
CA LEU A 262 3.62 -9.64 0.33
C LEU A 262 4.21 -11.01 -0.02
N PHE A 263 3.41 -11.93 -0.55
CA PHE A 263 3.88 -13.25 -0.96
C PHE A 263 4.78 -13.22 -2.20
N LEU A 264 4.57 -12.26 -3.11
CA LEU A 264 5.42 -12.09 -4.30
C LEU A 264 6.79 -11.53 -3.94
N CYS A 265 6.86 -10.51 -3.06
CA CYS A 265 8.09 -9.78 -2.81
C CYS A 265 8.92 -10.32 -1.62
N ILE A 266 8.28 -11.00 -0.66
CA ILE A 266 8.93 -11.43 0.59
C ILE A 266 9.16 -12.95 0.60
N THR A 267 10.41 -13.37 0.40
CA THR A 267 10.78 -14.80 0.35
C THR A 267 10.35 -15.60 1.59
N PRO A 268 10.58 -15.14 2.84
CA PRO A 268 10.10 -15.84 4.03
C PRO A 268 8.59 -16.11 4.02
N ALA A 269 7.78 -15.14 3.58
CA ALA A 269 6.33 -15.29 3.52
C ALA A 269 5.91 -16.37 2.51
N ARG A 270 6.56 -16.40 1.34
CA ARG A 270 6.35 -17.46 0.34
C ARG A 270 6.74 -18.85 0.86
N THR A 271 7.86 -18.94 1.58
CA THR A 271 8.30 -20.21 2.19
C THR A 271 7.31 -20.66 3.26
N PHE A 272 6.81 -19.74 4.08
CA PHE A 272 5.75 -20.02 5.06
C PHE A 272 4.48 -20.56 4.37
N LEU A 273 4.02 -19.89 3.31
CA LEU A 273 2.82 -20.31 2.57
C LEU A 273 2.96 -21.71 1.97
N LYS A 274 4.12 -22.03 1.37
CA LYS A 274 4.41 -23.38 0.86
C LYS A 274 4.37 -24.44 1.96
N LYS A 275 4.98 -24.17 3.12
CA LYS A 275 4.95 -25.09 4.27
C LYS A 275 3.54 -25.27 4.82
N PHE A 276 2.75 -24.21 4.83
CA PHE A 276 1.35 -24.25 5.24
C PHE A 276 0.55 -25.17 4.31
N PHE A 277 0.60 -24.95 2.99
CA PHE A 277 -0.13 -25.81 2.04
C PHE A 277 0.30 -27.27 2.12
N ASN A 278 1.60 -27.57 2.14
CA ASN A 278 2.10 -28.94 2.26
C ASN A 278 1.70 -29.67 3.56
N LYS A 279 1.24 -28.93 4.58
CA LYS A 279 0.76 -29.53 5.83
C LYS A 279 -0.72 -29.88 5.77
N PHE A 280 -1.49 -29.19 4.93
CA PHE A 280 -2.95 -29.30 4.88
C PHE A 280 -3.48 -30.01 3.62
N PHE A 281 -2.68 -30.09 2.56
CA PHE A 281 -2.95 -30.77 1.30
C PHE A 281 -1.81 -31.72 0.97
#